data_AF-A0A5R8YIF1-F1
#
_entry.id   AF-A0A5R8YIF1-F1
#
_cell.length_a   1.000
_cell.length_b   1.000
_cell.length_c   1.000
_cell.angle_alpha   90.00
_cell.angle_beta   90.00
_cell.angle_gamma   90.00
#
_symmetry.space_group_name_H-M   'P 1'
#
loop_
_entity.id
_entity.type
_entity.pdbx_description
1 polymer ?
#
loop_
_entity_poly.entity_id
_entity_poly.type
_entity_poly.pdbx_seq_one_letter_code
_entity_poly.pdbx_strand_id
1 'polypeptide(L)' 'MEGLRVEGARRLLETTDLTIGTIARMVGYKHGETLHRVFARHLTTTPERYRQHFSTSAAT' A
#
# COMPACT_ATOMS: atom_id res chain seq x y z
N MET A 1 11.35 6.23 -9.89
CA MET A 1 10.50 6.96 -8.92
C MET A 1 9.24 6.19 -8.49
N GLU A 2 8.51 5.52 -9.39
CA GLU A 2 7.32 4.72 -9.01
C GLU A 2 7.63 3.63 -7.97
N GLY A 3 8.73 2.88 -8.12
CA GLY A 3 9.13 1.85 -7.15
C GLY A 3 9.33 2.37 -5.72
N LEU A 4 9.93 3.55 -5.56
CA LEU A 4 10.11 4.18 -4.24
C LEU A 4 8.77 4.55 -3.59
N ARG A 5 7.77 4.95 -4.39
CA ARG A 5 6.42 5.23 -3.89
C ARG A 5 5.70 3.95 -3.46
N VAL A 6 5.89 2.86 -4.22
CA VAL A 6 5.33 1.54 -3.87
C VAL A 6 5.94 1.02 -2.58
N GLU A 7 7.26 1.12 -2.42
CA GLU A 7 7.94 0.73 -1.18
C GLU A 7 7.52 1.60 0.02
N GLY A 8 7.37 2.91 -0.19
CA GLY A 8 6.80 3.80 0.83
C GLY A 8 5.37 3.41 1.23
N ALA A 9 4.52 3.07 0.25
CA ALA A 9 3.16 2.63 0.51
C ALA A 9 3.13 1.29 1.26
N ARG A 10 4.02 0.37 0.88
CA ARG A 10 4.20 -0.92 1.53
C ARG A 10 4.56 -0.77 3.01
N ARG A 11 5.54 0.08 3.31
CA ARG A 11 5.94 0.39 4.70
C ARG A 11 4.77 0.96 5.51
N LEU A 12 3.98 1.86 4.92
CA LEU A 12 2.81 2.45 5.59
C LEU A 12 1.70 1.42 5.82
N LEU A 13 1.47 0.50 4.88
CA LEU A 13 0.51 -0.60 5.03
C LEU A 13 0.90 -1.59 6.12
N GLU A 14 2.21 -1.76 6.37
CA GLU A 14 2.75 -2.67 7.40
C GLU A 14 2.79 -2.03 8.79
N THR A 15 2.94 -0.71 8.87
CA THR A 15 3.19 0.00 10.14
C THR A 15 2.02 0.84 10.61
N THR A 16 1.00 1.06 9.78
CA THR A 16 -0.13 1.93 10.10
C THR A 16 -1.44 1.30 9.65
N ASP A 17 -2.52 1.67 10.34
CA ASP A 17 -3.87 1.29 9.99
C ASP A 17 -4.59 2.27 9.06
N LEU A 18 -3.84 3.17 8.41
CA LEU A 18 -4.39 4.21 7.54
C LEU A 18 -5.14 3.63 6.34
N THR A 19 -6.17 4.35 5.88
CA THR A 19 -6.92 3.96 4.69
C THR A 19 -6.06 4.06 3.44
N ILE A 20 -6.34 3.22 2.44
CA ILE A 20 -5.57 3.20 1.18
C ILE A 20 -5.53 4.57 0.50
N GLY A 21 -6.64 5.32 0.55
CA GLY A 21 -6.71 6.69 0.00
C GLY A 21 -5.83 7.70 0.76
N THR A 22 -5.56 7.47 2.04
CA THR A 22 -4.64 8.31 2.82
C THR A 22 -3.20 7.96 2.49
N ILE A 23 -2.86 6.67 2.46
CA ILE A 23 -1.54 6.17 2.06
C ILE A 23 -1.18 6.65 0.66
N ALA A 24 -2.13 6.60 -0.28
CA ALA A 24 -1.97 7.12 -1.64
C ALA A 24 -1.52 8.58 -1.64
N ARG A 25 -2.20 9.45 -0.88
CA ARG A 25 -1.84 10.87 -0.77
C ARG A 25 -0.46 11.07 -0.15
N MET A 26 -0.11 10.28 0.86
CA MET A 26 1.20 10.37 1.53
C MET A 26 2.38 10.03 0.61
N VAL A 27 2.22 9.04 -0.27
CA VAL A 27 3.28 8.65 -1.22
C VAL A 27 3.26 9.46 -2.52
N GLY A 28 2.35 10.45 -2.62
CA GLY A 28 2.27 11.40 -3.73
C GLY A 28 1.31 11.01 -4.86
N TYR A 29 0.38 10.07 -4.64
CA TYR A 29 -0.73 9.78 -5.54
C TYR A 29 -1.96 10.62 -5.20
N LYS A 30 -2.62 11.13 -6.25
CA LYS A 30 -3.83 11.96 -6.10
C LYS A 30 -5.04 11.14 -5.66
N HIS A 31 -5.10 9.86 -6.05
CA HIS A 31 -6.21 8.96 -5.79
C HIS A 31 -5.74 7.56 -5.37
N GLY A 32 -6.55 6.88 -4.54
CA GLY A 32 -6.31 5.49 -4.14
C GLY A 32 -6.31 4.51 -5.31
N GLU A 33 -7.10 4.78 -6.36
CA GLU A 33 -7.16 3.93 -7.56
C GLU A 33 -5.82 3.90 -8.31
N THR A 34 -5.11 5.02 -8.39
CA THR A 34 -3.75 5.08 -8.97
C THR A 34 -2.79 4.21 -8.17
N LEU A 35 -2.85 4.30 -6.83
CA LEU A 35 -2.05 3.44 -5.96
C LEU A 35 -2.41 1.97 -6.20
N HIS A 36 -3.69 1.60 -6.24
CA HIS A 36 -4.13 0.22 -6.53
C HIS A 36 -3.55 -0.30 -7.85
N ARG A 37 -3.64 0.47 -8.94
CA ARG A 37 -3.14 0.08 -10.25
C ARG A 37 -1.63 -0.14 -10.26
N VAL A 38 -0.88 0.79 -9.68
CA VAL A 38 0.59 0.70 -9.62
C VAL A 38 1.02 -0.43 -8.69
N PHE A 39 0.38 -0.57 -7.53
CA PHE A 39 0.68 -1.63 -6.57
C PHE A 39 0.39 -3.02 -7.15
N ALA A 40 -0.75 -3.21 -7.82
CA ALA A 40 -1.08 -4.45 -8.50
C ALA A 40 -0.12 -4.76 -9.66
N ARG A 41 0.36 -3.75 -10.39
CA ARG A 41 1.36 -3.93 -11.45
C ARG A 41 2.74 -4.32 -10.91
N HIS A 42 3.12 -3.84 -9.72
CA HIS A 42 4.43 -4.09 -9.13
C HIS A 42 4.49 -5.34 -8.23
N LEU A 43 3.43 -5.62 -7.48
CA LEU A 43 3.39 -6.66 -6.43
C LEU A 43 2.34 -7.75 -6.74
N THR A 44 1.66 -7.67 -7.88
CA THR A 44 0.64 -8.65 -8.33
C THR A 44 -0.47 -8.89 -7.28
N THR A 45 -0.72 -7.89 -6.44
CA THR A 45 -1.71 -7.94 -5.35
C THR A 45 -2.30 -6.56 -5.10
N THR A 46 -3.44 -6.50 -4.40
CA THR A 46 -4.03 -5.24 -3.96
C THR A 46 -3.43 -4.81 -2.62
N PRO A 47 -3.33 -3.50 -2.35
CA PRO A 47 -2.81 -3.02 -1.08
C PRO A 47 -3.66 -3.44 0.12
N GLU A 48 -4.97 -3.66 -0.06
CA GLU A 48 -5.86 -4.22 0.97
C GLU A 48 -5.52 -5.68 1.30
N ARG A 49 -5.35 -6.52 0.28
CA ARG A 49 -4.97 -7.92 0.46
C ARG A 49 -3.57 -8.05 1.06
N TYR A 50 -2.66 -7.18 0.63
CA TYR A 50 -1.33 -7.06 1.19
C TYR A 50 -1.39 -6.76 2.69
N ARG A 51 -2.15 -5.73 3.09
CA ARG A 51 -2.35 -5.37 4.51
C ARG A 51 -2.96 -6.51 5.30
N GLN A 52 -4.01 -7.16 4.82
CA GLN A 52 -4.63 -8.30 5.52
C GLN A 52 -3.62 -9.42 5.80
N HIS A 53 -2.78 -9.75 4.82
CA HIS A 53 -1.77 -10.79 4.98
C HIS A 53 -0.71 -10.40 6.02
N PHE A 54 -0.27 -9.14 6.03
CA PHE A 54 0.73 -8.64 6.98
C PHE A 54 0.17 -8.42 8.39
N SER A 55 -1.04 -7.88 8.53
CA SER A 55 -1.71 -7.74 9.84
C SER A 55 -1.97 -9.08 10.50
N THR A 56 -2.19 -10.15 9.72
CA THR A 56 -2.33 -11.52 10.25
C THR A 56 -0.99 -12.06 10.76
N SER A 57 0.13 -11.71 10.11
CA SER A 57 1.47 -12.16 10.51
C SER A 57 2.03 -11.45 11.75
N ALA A 58 1.53 -10.25 12.09
CA ALA A 58 1.99 -9.48 13.25
C ALA A 58 1.32 -9.87 14.58
N ALA A 59 0.36 -10.80 14.57
CA ALA A 59 -0.45 -11.17 15.73
C ALA A 59 -0.02 -12.49 16.44
N THR A 60 1.23 -12.94 16.29
CA THR A 60 1.77 -14.10 17.05
C THR A 60 2.81 -13.62 18.06
#